data_AF-A0A9E1ZCJ2-F1
#
_entry.id   AF-A0A9E1ZCJ2-F1
#
_cell.length_a   1.000
_cell.length_b   1.000
_cell.length_c   1.000
_cell.angle_alpha   90.00
_cell.angle_beta   90.00
_cell.angle_gamma   90.00
#
_symmetry.space_group_name_H-M   'P 1'
#
loop_
_entity.id
_entity.type
_entity.pdbx_description
1 polymer ?
#
loop_
_entity_poly.entity_id
_entity_poly.type
_entity_poly.pdbx_seq_one_letter_code
_entity_poly.pdbx_strand_id
1 'polypeptide(L)'
;MNNYLLTKDQCEDYKADGFGKSKNNDGSGCIKMFIHIRKDSMIPSFDALTDLKYLSKNMEDQVALTASLIEMVTDGGGMFIEDILKLQERDIYSMAGESLELGEVRPVVALHALKKAICNYFKETDQDERYRKATETVICSCRHVTDSDIEDLIQNGKTSYDEISSITGAGTGCGSCKNNVKEFIEKKVKTGLGNI
;
A
#
# COMPACT_ATOMS: atom_id res chain seq x y z
N MET A 1 27.14 7.24 -6.65
CA MET A 1 26.11 8.28 -6.87
C MET A 1 24.77 7.58 -6.89
N ASN A 2 23.81 7.97 -6.05
CA ASN A 2 22.46 7.41 -6.07
C ASN A 2 21.73 7.87 -7.34
N ASN A 3 21.65 7.00 -8.34
CA ASN A 3 21.00 7.27 -9.64
C ASN A 3 19.46 7.31 -9.57
N TYR A 4 18.90 7.09 -8.38
CA TYR A 4 17.46 7.00 -8.14
C TYR A 4 16.81 8.33 -7.76
N LEU A 5 17.59 9.31 -7.28
CA LEU A 5 17.09 10.61 -6.84
C LEU A 5 16.92 11.55 -8.04
N LEU A 6 15.69 12.02 -8.25
CA LEU A 6 15.33 12.99 -9.28
C LEU A 6 15.37 14.41 -8.72
N THR A 7 15.77 15.36 -9.58
CA THR A 7 15.55 16.79 -9.34
C THR A 7 14.09 17.16 -9.64
N LYS A 8 13.68 18.36 -9.22
CA LYS A 8 12.32 18.86 -9.53
C LYS A 8 12.07 18.92 -11.04
N ASP A 9 13.04 19.43 -11.79
CA ASP A 9 12.94 19.59 -13.24
C ASP A 9 12.83 18.24 -13.95
N GLN A 10 13.55 17.21 -13.47
CA GLN A 10 13.46 15.86 -14.01
C GLN A 10 12.09 15.21 -13.78
N CYS A 11 11.32 15.65 -12.78
CA CYS A 11 10.03 15.07 -12.46
C CYS A 11 8.87 15.57 -13.33
N GLU A 12 8.99 16.73 -13.99
CA GLU A 12 7.89 17.30 -14.75
C GLU A 12 7.50 16.43 -15.94
N ASP A 13 8.50 15.85 -16.61
CA ASP A 13 8.32 14.99 -17.80
C ASP A 13 8.64 13.51 -17.51
N TYR A 14 8.76 13.13 -16.24
CA TYR A 14 9.10 11.74 -15.90
C TYR A 14 7.94 10.80 -16.23
N LYS A 15 8.09 10.02 -17.30
CA LYS A 15 7.14 8.97 -17.66
C LYS A 15 7.33 7.77 -16.74
N ALA A 16 6.29 7.41 -15.99
CA ALA A 16 6.26 6.27 -15.10
C ALA A 16 4.97 5.47 -15.32
N ASP A 17 4.98 4.19 -14.97
CA ASP A 17 3.78 3.34 -14.99
C ASP A 17 2.85 3.63 -13.79
N GLY A 18 3.40 4.23 -12.73
CA GLY A 18 2.64 4.72 -11.60
C GLY A 18 3.46 5.67 -10.73
N PHE A 19 2.77 6.46 -9.90
CA PHE A 19 3.43 7.34 -8.92
C PHE A 19 2.69 7.40 -7.60
N GLY A 20 3.43 7.64 -6.52
CA GLY A 20 2.88 7.69 -5.17
C GLY A 20 3.56 8.75 -4.33
N LYS A 21 2.81 9.41 -3.45
CA LYS A 21 3.33 10.45 -2.55
C LYS A 21 3.00 10.15 -1.10
N SER A 22 4.00 10.32 -0.25
CA SER A 22 3.86 10.25 1.21
C SER A 22 4.59 11.41 1.89
N LYS A 23 4.20 11.71 3.12
CA LYS A 23 4.73 12.80 3.93
C LYS A 23 4.88 12.39 5.38
N ASN A 24 5.75 13.07 6.11
CA ASN A 24 5.85 12.95 7.56
C ASN A 24 4.53 13.39 8.21
N ASN A 25 4.25 12.87 9.41
CA ASN A 25 3.01 13.18 10.15
C ASN A 25 2.91 14.67 10.50
N ASP A 26 4.03 15.32 10.78
CA ASP A 26 4.16 16.75 11.05
C ASP A 26 4.15 17.62 9.76
N GLY A 27 4.19 16.99 8.58
CA GLY A 27 4.27 17.65 7.28
C GLY A 27 5.64 18.24 6.93
N SER A 28 6.68 18.02 7.74
CA SER A 28 8.01 18.62 7.56
C SER A 28 8.73 18.16 6.30
N GLY A 29 8.51 16.91 5.89
CA GLY A 29 9.14 16.27 4.74
C GLY A 29 8.18 15.43 3.92
N CYS A 30 8.52 15.24 2.64
CA CYS A 30 7.75 14.38 1.74
C CYS A 30 8.62 13.69 0.69
N ILE A 31 8.11 12.57 0.20
CA ILE A 31 8.71 11.80 -0.89
C ILE A 31 7.64 11.49 -1.94
N LYS A 32 8.00 11.63 -3.20
CA LYS A 32 7.23 11.17 -4.35
C LYS A 32 8.05 10.10 -5.06
N MET A 33 7.44 8.95 -5.30
CA MET A 33 8.04 7.80 -5.97
C MET A 33 7.38 7.58 -7.33
N PHE A 34 8.18 7.09 -8.27
CA PHE A 34 7.83 6.83 -9.65
C PHE A 34 8.31 5.43 -9.99
N ILE A 35 7.41 4.57 -10.47
CA ILE A 35 7.71 3.14 -10.72
C ILE A 35 7.64 2.81 -12.20
N HIS A 36 8.49 1.87 -12.61
CA HIS A 36 8.34 1.15 -13.86
C HIS A 36 8.06 -0.32 -13.59
N ILE A 37 7.13 -0.88 -14.36
CA ILE A 37 6.63 -2.22 -14.17
C ILE A 37 6.80 -3.01 -15.46
N ARG A 38 7.50 -4.14 -15.37
CA ARG A 38 7.44 -5.17 -16.39
C ARG A 38 6.12 -5.89 -16.25
N LYS A 39 5.25 -5.70 -17.24
CA LYS A 39 3.95 -6.36 -17.33
C LYS A 39 4.08 -7.78 -17.82
N ASP A 40 3.43 -8.71 -17.15
CA ASP A 40 3.21 -10.05 -17.72
C ASP A 40 1.90 -10.05 -18.52
N SER A 41 1.98 -10.42 -19.80
CA SER A 41 0.83 -10.35 -20.71
C SER A 41 -0.20 -11.47 -20.50
N MET A 42 0.15 -12.54 -19.77
CA MET A 42 -0.71 -13.69 -19.55
C MET A 42 -1.24 -13.73 -18.11
N ILE A 43 -0.41 -13.35 -17.14
CA ILE A 43 -0.73 -13.49 -15.72
C ILE A 43 -0.35 -12.20 -14.99
N PRO A 44 -1.29 -11.23 -14.81
CA PRO A 44 -1.01 -9.93 -14.19
C PRO A 44 -0.37 -10.00 -12.79
N SER A 45 -0.53 -11.11 -12.06
CA SER A 45 0.12 -11.33 -10.76
C SER A 45 1.63 -11.64 -10.85
N PHE A 46 2.20 -11.66 -12.06
CA PHE A 46 3.63 -11.74 -12.30
C PHE A 46 4.22 -10.40 -12.75
N ASP A 47 3.43 -9.33 -12.70
CA ASP A 47 3.95 -7.96 -12.85
C ASP A 47 5.07 -7.72 -11.83
N ALA A 48 6.20 -7.19 -12.30
CA ALA A 48 7.37 -6.95 -11.47
C ALA A 48 7.83 -5.49 -11.56
N LEU A 49 8.21 -4.91 -10.43
CA LEU A 49 8.77 -3.57 -10.36
C LEU A 49 10.23 -3.62 -10.80
N THR A 50 10.55 -3.01 -11.94
CA THR A 50 11.91 -3.09 -12.53
C THR A 50 12.74 -1.83 -12.33
N ASP A 51 12.10 -0.68 -12.11
CA ASP A 51 12.80 0.56 -11.79
C ASP A 51 11.95 1.40 -10.83
N LEU A 52 12.62 2.10 -9.92
CA LEU A 52 11.99 2.96 -8.93
C LEU A 52 12.87 4.18 -8.69
N LYS A 53 12.29 5.35 -8.99
CA LYS A 53 12.93 6.64 -8.78
C LYS A 53 12.11 7.49 -7.83
N TYR A 54 12.74 8.47 -7.22
CA TYR A 54 12.07 9.30 -6.24
C TYR A 54 12.53 10.76 -6.25
N LEU A 55 11.63 11.63 -5.82
CA LEU A 55 11.91 13.02 -5.47
C LEU A 55 11.60 13.19 -3.99
N SER A 56 12.58 13.69 -3.23
CA SER A 56 12.42 13.99 -1.81
C SER A 56 12.55 15.48 -1.53
N LYS A 57 11.82 15.96 -0.51
CA LYS A 57 11.96 17.32 0.05
C LYS A 57 12.06 17.21 1.57
N ASN A 58 13.13 17.75 2.15
CA ASN A 58 13.41 17.73 3.60
C ASN A 58 13.43 16.30 4.19
N MET A 59 14.14 15.38 3.53
CA MET A 59 14.25 13.95 3.93
C MET A 59 15.70 13.45 3.75
N GLU A 60 16.69 14.30 4.06
CA GLU A 60 18.12 14.03 3.81
C GLU A 60 18.63 12.82 4.60
N ASP A 61 18.12 12.66 5.82
CA ASP A 61 18.34 11.53 6.72
C ASP A 61 17.78 10.19 6.20
N GLN A 62 16.81 10.23 5.29
CA GLN A 62 16.15 9.03 4.75
C GLN A 62 16.69 8.59 3.39
N VAL A 63 17.65 9.31 2.81
CA VAL A 63 18.20 9.02 1.47
C VAL A 63 18.82 7.62 1.41
N ALA A 64 19.62 7.23 2.41
CA ALA A 64 20.28 5.93 2.44
C ALA A 64 19.27 4.78 2.54
N LEU A 65 18.33 4.88 3.49
CA LEU A 65 17.29 3.88 3.70
C LEU A 65 16.35 3.76 2.49
N THR A 66 16.04 4.89 1.85
CA THR A 66 15.27 4.90 0.60
C THR A 66 16.03 4.18 -0.51
N ALA A 67 17.35 4.41 -0.64
CA ALA A 67 18.17 3.70 -1.62
C ALA A 67 18.19 2.19 -1.37
N SER A 68 18.33 1.74 -0.11
CA SER A 68 18.27 0.32 0.24
C SER A 68 16.93 -0.32 -0.10
N LEU A 69 15.81 0.38 0.13
CA LEU A 69 14.49 -0.07 -0.31
C LEU A 69 14.42 -0.21 -1.84
N ILE A 70 14.96 0.76 -2.58
CA ILE A 70 14.95 0.74 -4.05
C ILE A 70 15.76 -0.43 -4.59
N GLU A 71 16.96 -0.64 -4.06
CA GLU A 71 17.80 -1.78 -4.42
C GLU A 71 17.08 -3.09 -4.13
N MET A 72 16.48 -3.24 -2.94
CA MET A 72 15.71 -4.43 -2.57
C MET A 72 14.60 -4.78 -3.58
N VAL A 73 13.83 -3.78 -4.02
CA VAL A 73 12.66 -4.06 -4.88
C VAL A 73 13.01 -4.11 -6.37
N THR A 74 14.19 -3.62 -6.77
CA THR A 74 14.65 -3.61 -8.17
C THR A 74 15.76 -4.65 -8.45
N ASP A 75 16.35 -5.26 -7.43
CA ASP A 75 17.41 -6.26 -7.57
C ASP A 75 16.96 -7.47 -8.41
N GLY A 76 17.91 -8.12 -9.10
CA GLY A 76 17.64 -9.34 -9.86
C GLY A 76 16.64 -9.19 -11.01
N GLY A 77 16.37 -7.98 -11.49
CA GLY A 77 15.38 -7.73 -12.54
C GLY A 77 13.96 -7.48 -12.02
N GLY A 78 13.83 -7.16 -10.74
CA GLY A 78 12.61 -6.63 -10.13
C GLY A 78 11.84 -7.62 -9.28
N MET A 79 11.27 -7.11 -8.19
CA MET A 79 10.42 -7.87 -7.28
C MET A 79 8.96 -7.88 -7.77
N PHE A 80 8.24 -8.98 -7.55
CA PHE A 80 6.82 -9.08 -7.87
C PHE A 80 6.00 -8.11 -7.01
N ILE A 81 5.01 -7.47 -7.64
CA ILE A 81 4.17 -6.46 -6.97
C ILE A 81 3.46 -7.05 -5.75
N GLU A 82 2.99 -8.29 -5.86
CA GLU A 82 2.29 -9.04 -4.82
C GLU A 82 3.15 -9.25 -3.57
N ASP A 83 4.46 -9.38 -3.72
CA ASP A 83 5.39 -9.52 -2.61
C ASP A 83 5.76 -8.16 -2.02
N ILE A 84 5.90 -7.12 -2.85
CA ILE A 84 6.10 -5.74 -2.40
C ILE A 84 4.94 -5.28 -1.50
N LEU A 85 3.69 -5.63 -1.85
CA LEU A 85 2.51 -5.27 -1.05
C LEU A 85 2.54 -5.88 0.37
N LYS A 86 3.19 -7.03 0.55
CA LYS A 86 3.34 -7.70 1.85
C LYS A 86 4.42 -7.09 2.72
N LEU A 87 5.39 -6.36 2.14
CA LEU A 87 6.50 -5.76 2.88
C LEU A 87 5.99 -4.90 4.04
N GLN A 88 6.68 -5.05 5.17
CA GLN A 88 6.51 -4.33 6.41
C GLN A 88 7.76 -3.50 6.69
N GLU A 89 7.65 -2.53 7.60
CA GLU A 89 8.78 -1.66 7.98
C GLU A 89 9.98 -2.47 8.48
N ARG A 90 9.74 -3.50 9.29
CA ARG A 90 10.77 -4.41 9.82
C ARG A 90 11.59 -5.12 8.72
N ASP A 91 10.97 -5.38 7.57
CA ASP A 91 11.62 -6.08 6.47
C ASP A 91 12.68 -5.18 5.81
N ILE A 92 12.40 -3.86 5.79
CA ILE A 92 13.34 -2.84 5.30
C ILE A 92 14.54 -2.71 6.25
N TYR A 93 14.28 -2.64 7.56
CA TYR A 93 15.35 -2.54 8.56
C TYR A 93 16.26 -3.76 8.60
N SER A 94 15.69 -4.96 8.46
CA SER A 94 16.46 -6.21 8.47
C SER A 94 17.48 -6.29 7.32
N MET A 95 17.24 -5.55 6.24
CA MET A 95 18.09 -5.52 5.05
C MET A 95 19.08 -4.36 5.02
N ALA A 96 18.78 -3.25 5.72
CA ALA A 96 19.68 -2.09 5.81
C ALA A 96 20.98 -2.36 6.60
N GLY A 97 21.13 -3.56 7.17
CA GLY A 97 22.23 -3.93 8.06
C GLY A 97 22.08 -3.26 9.43
N GLU A 98 22.53 -3.94 10.49
CA GLU A 98 22.57 -3.41 11.86
C GLU A 98 23.54 -2.22 11.95
N SER A 99 23.16 -1.03 11.48
CA SER A 99 23.86 0.21 11.79
C SER A 99 23.01 1.45 11.47
N LEU A 100 21.76 1.46 11.91
CA LEU A 100 21.04 2.72 12.13
C LEU A 100 20.74 2.77 13.63
N GLU A 101 21.48 3.62 14.35
CA GLU A 101 21.07 4.02 15.69
C GLU A 101 19.61 4.49 15.57
N LEU A 102 18.72 3.86 16.34
CA LEU A 102 17.27 4.05 16.37
C LEU A 102 16.87 5.44 16.91
N GLY A 103 17.46 6.48 16.33
CA GLY A 103 17.04 7.87 16.43
C GLY A 103 16.42 8.28 15.10
N GLU A 104 15.10 8.18 15.02
CA GLU A 104 14.24 9.00 14.13
C GLU A 104 14.14 8.69 12.62
N VAL A 105 14.94 7.78 12.03
CA VAL A 105 14.79 7.45 10.60
C VAL A 105 13.59 6.51 10.38
N ARG A 106 12.54 7.00 9.70
CA ARG A 106 11.25 6.31 9.50
C ARG A 106 11.04 5.87 8.03
N PRO A 107 11.44 4.64 7.62
CA PRO A 107 11.21 4.09 6.28
C PRO A 107 9.73 4.01 5.89
N VAL A 108 8.85 4.10 6.90
CA VAL A 108 7.40 4.20 6.79
C VAL A 108 6.98 5.11 5.64
N VAL A 109 7.64 6.26 5.48
CA VAL A 109 7.25 7.26 4.48
C VAL A 109 7.59 6.80 3.07
N ALA A 110 8.76 6.20 2.86
CA ALA A 110 9.20 5.64 1.58
C ALA A 110 8.36 4.42 1.18
N LEU A 111 8.17 3.45 2.08
CA LEU A 111 7.34 2.27 1.83
C LEU A 111 5.88 2.66 1.51
N HIS A 112 5.31 3.62 2.23
CA HIS A 112 3.97 4.12 1.94
C HIS A 112 3.89 4.81 0.57
N ALA A 113 4.91 5.57 0.16
CA ALA A 113 4.93 6.17 -1.17
C ALA A 113 5.02 5.11 -2.26
N LEU A 114 5.80 4.05 -2.06
CA LEU A 114 5.89 2.91 -2.96
C LEU A 114 4.54 2.19 -3.11
N LYS A 115 3.90 1.80 -2.00
CA LYS A 115 2.59 1.13 -2.05
C LYS A 115 1.54 2.02 -2.74
N LYS A 116 1.55 3.33 -2.51
CA LYS A 116 0.70 4.28 -3.23
C LYS A 116 0.99 4.35 -4.73
N ALA A 117 2.26 4.21 -5.14
CA ALA A 117 2.63 4.19 -6.55
C ALA A 117 2.08 2.94 -7.24
N ILE A 118 2.14 1.79 -6.57
CA ILE A 118 1.54 0.53 -7.03
C ILE A 118 0.02 0.65 -7.13
N CYS A 119 -0.64 1.22 -6.11
CA CYS A 119 -2.08 1.45 -6.18
C CYS A 119 -2.48 2.41 -7.32
N ASN A 120 -1.66 3.42 -7.62
CA ASN A 120 -1.89 4.28 -8.78
C ASN A 120 -1.73 3.48 -10.08
N TYR A 121 -0.68 2.67 -10.22
CA TYR A 121 -0.53 1.79 -11.37
C TYR A 121 -1.75 0.89 -11.61
N PHE A 122 -2.30 0.28 -10.56
CA PHE A 122 -3.51 -0.54 -10.70
C PHE A 122 -4.71 0.27 -11.22
N LYS A 123 -4.86 1.53 -10.79
CA LYS A 123 -5.92 2.41 -11.30
C LYS A 123 -5.72 2.80 -12.76
N GLU A 124 -4.50 3.20 -13.14
CA GLU A 124 -4.19 3.62 -14.51
C GLU A 124 -4.29 2.46 -15.52
N THR A 125 -4.36 1.22 -15.03
CA THR A 125 -4.44 0.00 -15.85
C THR A 125 -5.74 -0.78 -15.63
N ASP A 126 -6.76 -0.17 -15.03
CA ASP A 126 -8.10 -0.74 -14.79
C ASP A 126 -8.07 -2.10 -14.04
N GLN A 127 -7.13 -2.26 -13.11
CA GLN A 127 -6.96 -3.48 -12.30
C GLN A 127 -7.72 -3.36 -10.98
N ASP A 128 -9.03 -3.17 -11.05
CA ASP A 128 -9.90 -2.86 -9.90
C ASP A 128 -9.76 -3.84 -8.74
N GLU A 129 -9.70 -5.14 -9.03
CA GLU A 129 -9.60 -6.16 -7.97
C GLU A 129 -8.23 -6.10 -7.25
N ARG A 130 -7.15 -5.87 -7.98
CA ARG A 130 -5.82 -5.69 -7.38
C ARG A 130 -5.75 -4.38 -6.60
N TYR A 131 -6.37 -3.32 -7.10
CA TYR A 131 -6.49 -2.05 -6.38
C TYR A 131 -7.26 -2.23 -5.07
N ARG A 132 -8.44 -2.87 -5.11
CA ARG A 132 -9.29 -3.16 -3.95
C ARG A 132 -8.48 -3.89 -2.89
N LYS A 133 -7.89 -5.02 -3.25
CA LYS A 133 -7.07 -5.84 -2.35
C LYS A 133 -5.85 -5.10 -1.79
N ALA A 134 -5.16 -4.31 -2.60
CA ALA A 134 -3.99 -3.55 -2.14
C ALA A 134 -4.35 -2.39 -1.18
N THR A 135 -5.62 -1.99 -1.13
CA THR A 135 -6.11 -0.91 -0.26
C THR A 135 -6.98 -1.40 0.89
N GLU A 136 -7.09 -2.71 1.07
CA GLU A 136 -7.91 -3.30 2.12
C GLU A 136 -7.39 -2.93 3.51
N THR A 137 -8.33 -2.67 4.42
CA THR A 137 -8.04 -2.33 5.81
C THR A 137 -8.57 -3.44 6.71
N VAL A 138 -7.71 -3.98 7.57
CA VAL A 138 -8.13 -4.95 8.59
C VAL A 138 -9.05 -4.25 9.60
N ILE A 139 -10.33 -4.65 9.62
CA ILE A 139 -11.33 -4.17 10.58
C ILE A 139 -11.27 -5.00 11.87
N CYS A 140 -11.08 -6.32 11.77
CA CYS A 140 -10.95 -7.21 12.93
C CYS A 140 -9.57 -7.85 12.97
N SER A 141 -8.70 -7.38 13.86
CA SER A 141 -7.34 -7.95 14.02
C SER A 141 -7.35 -9.39 14.54
N CYS A 142 -8.28 -9.76 15.43
CA CYS A 142 -8.36 -11.10 16.01
C CYS A 142 -8.72 -12.19 14.99
N ARG A 143 -9.49 -11.84 13.95
CA ARG A 143 -9.99 -12.77 12.93
C ARG A 143 -9.45 -12.45 11.53
N HIS A 144 -8.61 -11.42 11.40
CA HIS A 144 -8.09 -10.92 10.13
C HIS A 144 -9.17 -10.58 9.09
N VAL A 145 -10.30 -10.04 9.55
CA VAL A 145 -11.41 -9.63 8.66
C VAL A 145 -11.13 -8.23 8.15
N THR A 146 -11.16 -8.05 6.83
CA THR A 146 -10.93 -6.77 6.15
C THR A 146 -12.23 -6.06 5.81
N ASP A 147 -12.14 -4.78 5.43
CA ASP A 147 -13.23 -4.03 4.83
C ASP A 147 -13.74 -4.68 3.55
N SER A 148 -12.84 -5.22 2.75
CA SER A 148 -13.11 -5.93 1.50
C SER A 148 -13.93 -7.20 1.73
N ASP A 149 -13.59 -7.99 2.76
CA ASP A 149 -14.39 -9.17 3.17
C ASP A 149 -15.84 -8.79 3.52
N ILE A 150 -16.02 -7.65 4.20
CA ILE A 150 -17.35 -7.16 4.59
C ILE A 150 -18.11 -6.61 3.37
N GLU A 151 -17.42 -5.89 2.48
CA GLU A 151 -18.02 -5.40 1.23
C GLU A 151 -18.53 -6.53 0.34
N ASP A 152 -17.76 -7.62 0.21
CA ASP A 152 -18.16 -8.78 -0.58
C ASP A 152 -19.43 -9.42 -0.01
N LEU A 153 -19.59 -9.46 1.32
CA LEU A 153 -20.82 -9.92 1.95
C LEU A 153 -22.00 -8.98 1.70
N ILE A 154 -21.77 -7.66 1.74
CA ILE A 154 -22.80 -6.66 1.44
C ILE A 154 -23.27 -6.79 -0.02
N GLN A 155 -22.34 -6.96 -0.96
CA GLN A 155 -22.66 -7.20 -2.38
C GLN A 155 -23.46 -8.49 -2.58
N ASN A 156 -23.22 -9.50 -1.72
CA ASN A 156 -24.01 -10.73 -1.68
C ASN A 156 -25.33 -10.60 -0.88
N GLY A 157 -25.77 -9.38 -0.57
CA GLY A 157 -27.04 -9.08 0.07
C GLY A 157 -27.02 -9.12 1.60
N LYS A 158 -25.87 -9.32 2.24
CA LYS A 158 -25.75 -9.31 3.71
C LYS A 158 -25.57 -7.88 4.21
N THR A 159 -26.64 -7.28 4.72
CA THR A 159 -26.64 -5.84 5.08
C THR A 159 -26.77 -5.60 6.58
N SER A 160 -26.92 -6.67 7.38
CA SER A 160 -27.03 -6.57 8.83
C SER A 160 -25.74 -6.99 9.54
N TYR A 161 -25.47 -6.37 10.69
CA TYR A 161 -24.34 -6.75 11.55
C TYR A 161 -24.41 -8.22 11.96
N ASP A 162 -25.59 -8.74 12.30
CA ASP A 162 -25.74 -10.11 12.79
C ASP A 162 -25.41 -11.13 11.69
N GLU A 163 -25.85 -10.89 10.44
CA GLU A 163 -25.49 -11.75 9.31
C GLU A 163 -23.99 -11.73 9.03
N ILE A 164 -23.39 -10.54 8.92
CA ILE A 164 -21.96 -10.40 8.61
C ILE A 164 -21.10 -10.98 9.73
N SER A 165 -21.45 -10.73 11.00
CA SER A 165 -20.71 -11.27 12.15
C SER A 165 -20.87 -12.78 12.29
N SER A 166 -22.00 -13.37 11.86
CA SER A 166 -22.17 -14.82 11.84
C SER A 166 -21.26 -15.53 10.83
N ILE A 167 -20.95 -14.86 9.71
CA ILE A 167 -20.09 -15.40 8.64
C ILE A 167 -18.61 -15.14 8.94
N THR A 168 -18.27 -13.90 9.28
CA THR A 168 -16.87 -13.45 9.45
C THR A 168 -16.32 -13.71 10.86
N GLY A 169 -17.20 -13.86 11.85
CA GLY A 169 -16.82 -13.86 13.27
C GLY A 169 -16.34 -12.50 13.80
N ALA A 170 -16.39 -11.43 13.00
CA ALA A 170 -16.00 -10.09 13.46
C ALA A 170 -16.98 -9.59 14.53
N GLY A 171 -16.46 -9.05 15.63
CA GLY A 171 -17.26 -8.49 16.72
C GLY A 171 -17.87 -9.50 17.71
N THR A 172 -17.60 -10.81 17.56
CA THR A 172 -18.14 -11.86 18.44
C THR A 172 -17.19 -12.35 19.54
N GLY A 173 -15.87 -12.19 19.35
CA GLY A 173 -14.84 -12.61 20.31
C GLY A 173 -14.53 -11.54 21.36
N CYS A 174 -13.42 -10.82 21.19
CA CYS A 174 -13.01 -9.74 22.10
C CYS A 174 -13.92 -8.48 22.03
N GLY A 175 -14.76 -8.38 20.99
CA GLY A 175 -15.70 -7.28 20.79
C GLY A 175 -15.11 -5.93 20.38
N SER A 176 -13.79 -5.77 20.32
CA SER A 176 -13.13 -4.46 20.07
C SER A 176 -13.48 -3.83 18.73
N CYS A 177 -13.66 -4.64 17.68
CA CYS A 177 -14.01 -4.15 16.34
C CYS A 177 -15.52 -3.99 16.13
N LYS A 178 -16.37 -4.29 17.13
CA LYS A 178 -17.83 -4.35 16.96
C LYS A 178 -18.43 -3.05 16.43
N ASN A 179 -18.03 -1.91 16.98
CA ASN A 179 -18.51 -0.61 16.53
C ASN A 179 -18.00 -0.29 15.12
N ASN A 180 -16.72 -0.54 14.84
CA ASN A 180 -16.13 -0.32 13.52
C ASN A 180 -16.86 -1.12 12.42
N VAL A 181 -17.17 -2.40 12.70
CA VAL A 181 -17.94 -3.26 11.77
C VAL A 181 -19.32 -2.65 11.50
N LYS A 182 -20.05 -2.23 12.54
CA LYS A 182 -21.39 -1.63 12.38
C LYS A 182 -21.35 -0.34 11.58
N GLU A 183 -20.46 0.58 11.95
CA GLU A 183 -20.30 1.86 11.26
C GLU A 183 -19.92 1.66 9.79
N PHE A 184 -19.05 0.69 9.50
CA PHE A 184 -18.66 0.34 8.14
C PHE A 184 -19.84 -0.17 7.31
N ILE A 185 -20.61 -1.12 7.84
CA ILE A 185 -21.82 -1.66 7.20
C ILE A 185 -22.83 -0.54 6.93
N GLU A 186 -23.16 0.27 7.94
CA GLU A 186 -24.11 1.36 7.80
C GLU A 186 -23.69 2.36 6.72
N LYS A 187 -22.40 2.72 6.69
CA LYS A 187 -21.85 3.61 5.67
C LYS A 187 -22.02 3.00 4.27
N LYS A 188 -21.65 1.73 4.08
CA LYS A 188 -21.68 1.07 2.77
C LYS A 188 -23.11 0.85 2.25
N VAL A 189 -24.04 0.47 3.12
CA VAL A 189 -25.47 0.34 2.78
C VAL A 189 -26.08 1.69 2.39
N LYS A 190 -25.80 2.77 3.14
CA LYS A 190 -26.30 4.12 2.81
C LYS A 190 -25.74 4.69 1.50
N THR A 191 -24.53 4.30 1.11
CA THR A 191 -23.85 4.81 -0.10
C THR A 191 -24.26 4.04 -1.38
N GLY A 192 -25.21 3.11 -1.31
CA GLY A 192 -25.86 2.52 -2.49
C GLY A 192 -25.38 1.14 -2.93
N LEU A 193 -24.48 0.48 -2.20
CA LEU A 193 -24.10 -0.92 -2.47
C LEU A 193 -25.20 -1.94 -2.10
N GLY A 194 -26.29 -1.48 -1.47
CA GLY A 194 -27.43 -2.31 -1.06
C GLY A 194 -28.67 -2.23 -1.95
N ASN A 195 -28.60 -1.52 -3.09
CA ASN A 195 -29.72 -1.40 -4.03
C ASN A 195 -29.29 -1.83 -5.43
N ILE A 196 -29.11 -3.14 -5.63
CA ILE A 196 -29.12 -3.77 -6.96
C ILE A 196 -29.93 -5.06 -6.86
#